data_AF-A0A352DDR9-F1
#
_entry.id   AF-A0A352DDR9-F1
#
_cell.length_a   1.000
_cell.length_b   1.000
_cell.length_c   1.000
_cell.angle_alpha   90.00
_cell.angle_beta   90.00
_cell.angle_gamma   90.00
#
_symmetry.space_group_name_H-M   'P 1'
#
loop_
_entity.id
_entity.type
_entity.pdbx_description
1 polymer ?
#
loop_
_entity_poly.entity_id
_entity_poly.type
_entity_poly.pdbx_seq_one_letter_code
_entity_poly.pdbx_strand_id
1 'polypeptide(L)'
;MSAKFTHFLFFTGAVIFFFSAAYLDLTLRARSAYLEGEKYMAWAKEPALKKDFFENTFSAGLTALKNGRMEEGGRGDGFEDKKNLLLAEKNFKIGESSAKYAYIWYRTAGTDFSPPVTHWAGLARQKTPAALALWRAELALEGTRFDDNMLGVARPEPTANHVRQ
;
A
#
# COMPACT_ATOMS: atom_id res chain seq x y z
N MET A 1 -7.78 -45.27 23.91
CA MET A 1 -7.02 -44.00 23.93
C MET A 1 -7.46 -43.19 25.14
N SER A 2 -6.55 -42.68 25.98
CA SER A 2 -6.92 -41.90 27.17
C SER A 2 -7.51 -40.55 26.77
N ALA A 3 -8.55 -40.07 27.47
CA ALA A 3 -9.11 -38.74 27.25
C ALA A 3 -8.02 -37.66 27.25
N LYS A 4 -7.01 -37.77 28.12
CA LYS A 4 -5.87 -36.84 28.18
C LYS A 4 -5.06 -36.79 26.88
N PHE A 5 -4.90 -37.93 26.21
CA PHE A 5 -4.20 -38.01 24.93
C PHE A 5 -5.00 -37.34 23.81
N THR A 6 -6.31 -37.53 23.78
CA THR A 6 -7.20 -36.87 22.81
C THR A 6 -7.20 -35.34 22.98
N HIS A 7 -7.25 -34.83 24.22
CA HIS A 7 -7.15 -33.38 24.49
C HIS A 7 -5.80 -32.81 24.07
N PHE A 8 -4.71 -33.54 24.34
CA PHE A 8 -3.37 -33.15 23.89
C PHE A 8 -3.26 -33.05 22.36
N LEU A 9 -3.85 -34.01 21.63
CA LEU A 9 -3.91 -33.96 20.16
C LEU A 9 -4.71 -32.77 19.65
N PHE A 10 -5.88 -32.49 20.23
CA PHE A 10 -6.69 -31.33 19.82
C PHE A 10 -5.98 -30.01 20.10
N PHE A 11 -5.34 -29.87 21.26
CA PHE A 11 -4.56 -28.68 21.58
C PHE A 11 -3.41 -28.48 20.60
N THR A 12 -2.64 -29.54 20.32
CA THR A 12 -1.53 -29.49 19.35
C THR A 12 -2.03 -29.13 17.95
N GLY A 13 -3.12 -29.76 17.51
CA GLY A 13 -3.76 -29.45 16.22
C GLY A 13 -4.22 -28.00 16.13
N ALA A 14 -4.84 -27.47 17.19
CA ALA A 14 -5.27 -26.07 17.25
C ALA A 14 -4.09 -25.09 17.18
N VAL A 15 -2.99 -25.40 17.88
CA VAL A 15 -1.77 -24.59 17.84
C VAL A 15 -1.17 -24.57 16.43
N ILE A 16 -1.02 -25.74 15.79
CA ILE A 16 -0.49 -25.84 14.42
C ILE A 16 -1.39 -25.07 13.45
N PHE A 17 -2.70 -25.23 13.55
CA PHE A 17 -3.66 -24.52 12.71
C PHE A 17 -3.51 -23.00 12.85
N PHE A 18 -3.44 -22.49 14.09
CA PHE A 18 -3.33 -21.06 14.35
C PHE A 18 -2.06 -20.47 13.74
N PHE A 19 -0.89 -21.08 13.97
CA PHE A 19 0.36 -20.60 13.40
C PHE A 19 0.41 -20.71 11.88
N SER A 20 -0.19 -21.77 11.31
CA SER A 20 -0.29 -21.94 9.86
C SER A 20 -1.18 -20.87 9.22
N ALA A 21 -2.33 -20.57 9.84
CA ALA A 21 -3.24 -19.53 9.39
C ALA A 21 -2.59 -18.14 9.48
N ALA A 22 -1.88 -17.84 10.56
CA ALA A 22 -1.14 -16.58 10.71
C ALA A 22 -0.03 -16.45 9.67
N TYR A 23 0.74 -17.50 9.42
CA TYR A 23 1.78 -17.53 8.39
C TYR A 23 1.18 -17.25 6.99
N LEU A 24 0.06 -17.89 6.67
CA LEU A 24 -0.62 -17.72 5.40
C LEU A 24 -1.17 -16.30 5.23
N ASP A 25 -1.83 -15.74 6.25
CA ASP A 25 -2.34 -14.36 6.24
C ASP A 25 -1.22 -13.36 5.99
N LEU A 26 -0.11 -13.45 6.74
CA LEU A 26 1.06 -12.57 6.56
C LEU A 26 1.66 -12.70 5.16
N THR A 27 1.74 -13.92 4.62
CA THR A 27 2.24 -14.15 3.26
C THR A 27 1.35 -13.49 2.20
N LEU A 28 0.03 -13.60 2.35
CA LEU A 28 -0.93 -12.99 1.42
C LEU A 28 -0.92 -11.46 1.51
N ARG A 29 -0.79 -10.91 2.72
CA ARG A 29 -0.63 -9.46 2.94
C ARG A 29 0.67 -8.93 2.33
N ALA A 30 1.79 -9.62 2.53
CA ALA A 30 3.06 -9.27 1.91
C ALA A 30 2.98 -9.30 0.38
N ARG A 31 2.31 -10.31 -0.20
CA ARG A 31 2.07 -10.40 -1.65
C ARG A 31 1.23 -9.22 -2.14
N SER A 32 0.11 -8.94 -1.48
CA SER A 32 -0.81 -7.86 -1.86
C SER A 32 -0.11 -6.51 -1.82
N ALA A 33 0.59 -6.20 -0.73
CA ALA A 33 1.37 -4.97 -0.59
C ALA A 33 2.50 -4.87 -1.63
N TYR A 34 3.20 -5.96 -1.92
CA TYR A 34 4.22 -5.96 -2.97
C TYR A 34 3.62 -5.63 -4.34
N LEU A 35 2.50 -6.26 -4.71
CA LEU A 35 1.84 -6.02 -6.00
C LEU A 35 1.28 -4.60 -6.11
N GLU A 36 0.76 -4.05 -5.01
CA GLU A 36 0.34 -2.66 -4.96
C GLU A 36 1.57 -1.72 -5.15
N GLY A 37 2.70 -2.06 -4.54
CA GLY A 37 3.99 -1.39 -4.80
C GLY A 37 4.39 -1.43 -6.28
N GLU A 38 4.29 -2.58 -6.95
CA GLU A 38 4.56 -2.73 -8.39
C GLU A 38 3.69 -1.81 -9.24
N LYS A 39 2.39 -1.72 -8.91
CA LYS A 39 1.44 -0.86 -9.61
C LYS A 39 1.84 0.61 -9.52
N TYR A 40 2.14 1.09 -8.31
CA TYR A 40 2.60 2.47 -8.12
C TYR A 40 3.97 2.72 -8.75
N MET A 41 4.87 1.73 -8.72
CA MET A 41 6.17 1.83 -9.37
C MET A 41 6.03 1.94 -10.89
N ALA A 42 5.09 1.21 -11.49
CA ALA A 42 4.75 1.36 -12.91
C ALA A 42 4.21 2.77 -13.20
N TRP A 43 3.30 3.28 -12.37
CA TRP A 43 2.78 4.65 -12.50
C TRP A 43 3.83 5.75 -12.28
N ALA A 44 4.83 5.51 -11.43
CA ALA A 44 5.93 6.45 -11.25
C ALA A 44 6.81 6.52 -12.50
N LYS A 45 7.05 5.39 -13.17
CA LYS A 45 7.80 5.33 -14.42
C LYS A 45 7.01 5.88 -15.60
N GLU A 46 5.71 5.64 -15.62
CA GLU A 46 4.82 6.03 -16.71
C GLU A 46 3.53 6.67 -16.15
N PRO A 47 3.56 8.00 -15.88
CA PRO A 47 2.43 8.71 -15.28
C PRO A 47 1.15 8.70 -16.13
N ALA A 48 1.26 8.45 -17.44
CA ALA A 48 0.12 8.31 -18.34
C ALA A 48 -0.79 7.14 -17.91
N LEU A 49 -0.21 5.99 -17.53
CA LEU A 49 -0.96 4.82 -17.08
C LEU A 49 -1.86 5.13 -15.87
N LYS A 50 -1.39 5.98 -14.96
CA LYS A 50 -2.16 6.41 -13.80
C LYS A 50 -3.33 7.29 -14.19
N LYS A 51 -3.10 8.24 -15.10
CA LYS A 51 -4.15 9.13 -15.61
C LYS A 51 -5.25 8.33 -16.29
N ASP A 52 -4.87 7.40 -17.17
CA ASP A 52 -5.82 6.55 -17.89
C ASP A 52 -6.64 5.68 -16.93
N PHE A 53 -5.99 5.10 -15.91
CA PHE A 53 -6.67 4.31 -14.88
C PHE A 53 -7.75 5.12 -14.14
N PHE A 54 -7.41 6.33 -13.68
CA PHE A 54 -8.36 7.16 -12.93
C PHE A 54 -9.41 7.83 -13.83
N GLU A 55 -9.12 8.08 -15.10
CA GLU A 55 -10.12 8.54 -16.08
C GLU A 55 -11.17 7.46 -16.34
N ASN A 56 -10.74 6.21 -16.51
CA ASN A 56 -11.63 5.06 -16.66
C ASN A 56 -12.46 4.81 -15.39
N THR A 57 -11.86 4.96 -14.21
CA THR A 57 -12.58 4.84 -12.93
C THR A 57 -13.64 5.92 -12.79
N PHE A 58 -13.30 7.16 -13.16
CA PHE A 58 -14.23 8.29 -13.13
C PHE A 58 -15.39 8.10 -14.13
N SER A 59 -15.12 7.66 -15.36
CA SER A 59 -16.16 7.46 -16.37
C SER A 59 -17.14 6.35 -15.98
N ALA A 60 -16.65 5.27 -15.38
CA ALA A 60 -17.47 4.22 -14.79
C ALA A 60 -18.34 4.74 -13.64
N GLY A 61 -17.74 5.48 -12.69
CA GLY A 61 -18.46 6.09 -11.57
C GLY A 61 -19.52 7.10 -12.02
N LEU A 62 -19.23 7.92 -13.03
CA LEU A 62 -20.17 8.86 -13.62
C LEU A 62 -21.35 8.14 -14.30
N THR A 63 -21.09 7.01 -14.95
CA THR A 63 -22.13 6.18 -15.57
C THR A 63 -23.04 5.57 -14.51
N ALA A 64 -22.48 5.00 -13.45
CA ALA A 64 -23.25 4.47 -12.32
C ALA A 64 -24.11 5.56 -11.66
N LEU A 65 -23.55 6.75 -11.46
CA LEU A 65 -24.26 7.90 -10.88
C LEU A 65 -25.43 8.36 -11.76
N LYS A 66 -25.25 8.39 -13.08
CA LYS A 66 -26.32 8.72 -14.04
C LYS A 66 -27.43 7.68 -14.02
N ASN A 67 -27.08 6.38 -13.99
CA ASN A 67 -28.06 5.30 -13.95
C ASN A 67 -28.90 5.35 -12.67
N GLY A 68 -28.28 5.52 -11.50
CA GLY A 68 -29.02 5.66 -10.24
C GLY A 68 -29.97 6.86 -10.23
N ARG A 69 -29.56 8.01 -10.82
CA ARG A 69 -30.44 9.17 -10.96
C ARG A 69 -31.67 8.87 -11.83
N MET A 70 -31.52 8.08 -12.88
CA MET A 70 -32.63 7.68 -13.76
C MET A 70 -33.60 6.75 -13.03
N GLU A 71 -33.09 5.83 -12.21
CA GLU A 71 -33.89 4.92 -11.37
C GLU A 71 -34.70 5.70 -10.31
N GLU A 72 -34.15 6.78 -9.76
CA GLU A 72 -34.83 7.69 -8.81
C GLU A 72 -35.81 8.68 -9.50
N GLY A 73 -36.10 8.49 -10.79
CA GLY A 73 -37.04 9.34 -11.54
C GLY A 73 -36.51 10.76 -11.79
N GLY A 74 -35.19 10.95 -11.82
CA GLY A 74 -34.53 12.21 -12.16
C GLY A 74 -34.54 13.27 -11.05
N ARG A 75 -35.11 12.97 -9.89
CA ARG A 75 -35.32 13.90 -8.76
C ARG A 75 -34.17 13.99 -7.76
N GLY A 76 -33.08 13.23 -7.94
CA GLY A 76 -31.94 13.26 -7.02
C GLY A 76 -31.31 14.65 -6.93
N ASP A 77 -31.54 15.34 -5.81
CA ASP A 77 -30.75 16.49 -5.41
C ASP A 77 -29.31 16.02 -5.10
N GLY A 78 -28.32 16.85 -5.42
CA GLY A 78 -26.92 16.52 -5.20
C GLY A 78 -26.22 15.66 -6.28
N PHE A 79 -26.82 15.47 -7.47
CA PHE A 79 -26.10 14.84 -8.59
C PHE A 79 -24.81 15.59 -8.95
N GLU A 80 -24.89 16.92 -9.08
CA GLU A 80 -23.70 17.74 -9.39
C GLU A 80 -22.68 17.70 -8.25
N ASP A 81 -23.12 17.68 -6.99
CA ASP A 81 -22.21 17.55 -5.84
C ASP A 81 -21.46 16.21 -5.85
N LYS A 82 -22.17 15.10 -6.10
CA LYS A 82 -21.57 13.77 -6.23
C LYS A 82 -20.60 13.69 -7.42
N LYS A 83 -20.96 14.27 -8.56
CA LYS A 83 -20.07 14.36 -9.72
C LYS A 83 -18.82 15.20 -9.42
N ASN A 84 -18.98 16.34 -8.75
CA ASN A 84 -17.87 17.20 -8.33
C ASN A 84 -16.96 16.49 -7.34
N LEU A 85 -17.52 15.70 -6.42
CA LEU A 85 -16.75 14.85 -5.51
C LEU A 85 -15.92 13.80 -6.26
N LEU A 86 -16.52 13.10 -7.23
CA LEU A 86 -15.80 12.13 -8.07
C LEU A 86 -14.66 12.80 -8.87
N LEU A 87 -14.90 14.00 -9.39
CA LEU A 87 -13.88 14.76 -10.12
C LEU A 87 -12.75 15.21 -9.20
N ALA A 88 -13.09 15.69 -8.00
CA ALA A 88 -12.12 16.08 -6.98
C ALA A 88 -11.26 14.88 -6.54
N GLU A 89 -11.88 13.72 -6.31
CA GLU A 89 -11.17 12.49 -5.98
C GLU A 89 -10.23 12.07 -7.12
N LYS A 90 -10.69 12.07 -8.37
CA LYS A 90 -9.85 11.78 -9.55
C LYS A 90 -8.61 12.66 -9.57
N ASN A 91 -8.81 13.98 -9.47
CA ASN A 91 -7.73 14.96 -9.56
C ASN A 91 -6.75 14.82 -8.39
N PHE A 92 -7.26 14.62 -7.18
CA PHE A 92 -6.45 14.35 -5.99
C PHE A 92 -5.59 13.09 -6.20
N LYS A 93 -6.21 11.97 -6.60
CA LYS A 93 -5.51 10.70 -6.78
C LYS A 93 -4.46 10.78 -7.88
N ILE A 94 -4.72 11.48 -8.99
CA ILE A 94 -3.75 11.71 -10.07
C ILE A 94 -2.57 12.55 -9.55
N GLY A 95 -2.83 13.62 -8.82
CA GLY A 95 -1.82 14.57 -8.32
C GLY A 95 -0.87 14.01 -7.27
N GLU A 96 -1.26 12.96 -6.55
CA GLU A 96 -0.40 12.35 -5.54
C GLU A 96 0.86 11.67 -6.13
N SER A 97 1.98 11.69 -5.39
CA SER A 97 3.23 11.03 -5.81
C SER A 97 3.10 9.50 -5.87
N SER A 98 3.28 8.93 -7.07
CA SER A 98 3.31 7.48 -7.26
C SER A 98 4.56 6.85 -6.65
N ALA A 99 5.72 7.51 -6.74
CA ALA A 99 6.97 6.98 -6.19
C ALA A 99 6.90 6.87 -4.65
N LYS A 100 6.27 7.84 -3.99
CA LYS A 100 5.99 7.80 -2.55
C LYS A 100 5.17 6.56 -2.17
N TYR A 101 4.06 6.31 -2.85
CA TYR A 101 3.22 5.14 -2.56
C TYR A 101 3.94 3.82 -2.86
N ALA A 102 4.71 3.75 -3.96
CA ALA A 102 5.53 2.57 -4.24
C ALA A 102 6.49 2.27 -3.09
N TYR A 103 7.18 3.29 -2.56
CA TYR A 103 8.06 3.16 -1.40
C TYR A 103 7.31 2.66 -0.16
N ILE A 104 6.16 3.27 0.18
CA ILE A 104 5.36 2.89 1.35
C ILE A 104 4.94 1.41 1.25
N TRP A 105 4.41 0.99 0.09
CA TRP A 105 3.92 -0.37 -0.10
C TRP A 105 5.05 -1.41 -0.08
N TYR A 106 6.19 -1.14 -0.69
CA TYR A 106 7.35 -2.04 -0.59
C TYR A 106 7.90 -2.11 0.83
N ARG A 107 8.00 -0.97 1.55
CA ARG A 107 8.42 -0.96 2.95
C ARG A 107 7.50 -1.80 3.81
N THR A 108 6.19 -1.64 3.64
CA THR A 108 5.18 -2.41 4.37
C THR A 108 5.28 -3.90 4.05
N ALA A 109 5.41 -4.30 2.79
CA ALA A 109 5.63 -5.70 2.41
C ALA A 109 6.93 -6.28 3.00
N GLY A 110 8.01 -5.50 3.04
CA GLY A 110 9.32 -5.94 3.52
C GLY A 110 9.52 -5.88 5.04
N THR A 111 8.73 -5.08 5.75
CA THR A 111 8.94 -4.76 7.17
C THR A 111 7.74 -5.13 8.02
N ASP A 112 6.54 -4.65 7.66
CA ASP A 112 5.36 -4.76 8.53
C ASP A 112 4.75 -6.17 8.49
N PHE A 113 4.90 -6.89 7.36
CA PHE A 113 4.46 -8.28 7.19
C PHE A 113 5.61 -9.29 7.32
N SER A 114 6.64 -8.94 8.09
CA SER A 114 7.78 -9.81 8.39
C SER A 114 8.28 -9.58 9.82
N PRO A 115 8.56 -10.64 10.62
CA PRO A 115 8.64 -12.05 10.26
C PRO A 115 7.27 -12.75 10.09
N PRO A 116 7.19 -13.86 9.32
CA PRO A 116 8.28 -14.58 8.65
C PRO A 116 8.76 -13.86 7.37
N VAL A 117 10.04 -14.04 7.01
CA VAL A 117 10.57 -13.50 5.75
C VAL A 117 10.08 -14.36 4.60
N THR A 118 9.07 -13.87 3.89
CA THR A 118 8.51 -14.53 2.70
C THR A 118 9.26 -14.11 1.43
N HIS A 119 9.04 -14.83 0.33
CA HIS A 119 9.56 -14.45 -0.99
C HIS A 119 9.20 -13.00 -1.36
N TRP A 120 7.94 -12.60 -1.12
CA TRP A 120 7.42 -11.26 -1.41
C TRP A 120 8.08 -10.18 -0.56
N ALA A 121 8.30 -10.45 0.73
CA ALA A 121 9.02 -9.54 1.61
C ALA A 121 10.48 -9.35 1.16
N GLY A 122 11.13 -10.43 0.69
CA GLY A 122 12.46 -10.38 0.09
C GLY A 122 12.51 -9.50 -1.16
N LEU A 123 11.60 -9.70 -2.11
CA LEU A 123 11.50 -8.87 -3.32
C LEU A 123 11.21 -7.40 -2.99
N ALA A 124 10.31 -7.14 -2.03
CA ALA A 124 9.97 -5.79 -1.61
C ALA A 124 11.19 -5.05 -1.04
N ARG A 125 11.99 -5.70 -0.18
CA ARG A 125 13.24 -5.13 0.34
C ARG A 125 14.23 -4.77 -0.76
N GLN A 126 14.33 -5.59 -1.81
CA GLN A 126 15.19 -5.30 -2.96
C GLN A 126 14.73 -4.07 -3.76
N LYS A 127 13.41 -3.86 -3.88
CA LYS A 127 12.84 -2.75 -4.66
C LYS A 127 12.66 -1.44 -3.89
N THR A 128 12.59 -1.50 -2.56
CA THR A 128 12.40 -0.34 -1.69
C THR A 128 13.40 0.80 -1.96
N PRO A 129 14.72 0.56 -2.12
CA PRO A 129 15.68 1.64 -2.37
C PRO A 129 15.46 2.35 -3.70
N ALA A 130 15.05 1.63 -4.75
CA ALA A 130 14.78 2.21 -6.06
C ALA A 130 13.55 3.14 -6.02
N ALA A 131 12.48 2.73 -5.34
CA ALA A 131 11.30 3.57 -5.15
C ALA A 131 11.62 4.83 -4.31
N LEU A 132 12.45 4.68 -3.27
CA LEU A 132 12.92 5.81 -2.46
C LEU A 132 13.73 6.82 -3.28
N ALA A 133 14.62 6.34 -4.16
CA ALA A 133 15.42 7.21 -5.02
C ALA A 133 14.54 8.01 -5.99
N LEU A 134 13.53 7.38 -6.59
CA LEU A 134 12.56 8.09 -7.44
C LEU A 134 11.78 9.15 -6.65
N TRP A 135 11.30 8.82 -5.47
CA TRP A 135 10.56 9.78 -4.64
C TRP A 135 11.44 10.97 -4.21
N ARG A 136 12.71 10.73 -3.87
CA ARG A 136 13.68 11.80 -3.60
C ARG A 136 13.89 12.70 -4.82
N ALA A 137 13.95 12.12 -6.03
CA ALA A 137 14.08 12.89 -7.27
C ALA A 137 12.84 13.76 -7.53
N GLU A 138 11.63 13.24 -7.31
CA GLU A 138 10.39 14.02 -7.41
C GLU A 138 10.40 15.21 -6.44
N LEU A 139 10.71 14.98 -5.17
CA LEU A 139 10.76 16.07 -4.16
C LEU A 139 11.82 17.12 -4.49
N ALA A 140 12.97 16.71 -5.03
CA ALA A 140 14.00 17.64 -5.48
C ALA A 140 13.52 18.53 -6.64
N LEU A 141 12.73 17.98 -7.58
CA LEU A 141 12.13 18.76 -8.67
C LEU A 141 11.06 19.73 -8.16
N GLU A 142 10.33 19.36 -7.11
CA GLU A 142 9.33 20.22 -6.45
C GLU A 142 9.95 21.29 -5.54
N GLY A 143 11.28 21.28 -5.36
CA GLY A 143 11.97 22.19 -4.43
C GLY A 143 11.71 21.88 -2.95
N THR A 144 11.15 20.71 -2.64
CA THR A 144 10.87 20.27 -1.28
C THR A 144 12.09 19.54 -0.71
N ARG A 145 12.54 19.96 0.47
CA ARG A 145 13.64 19.27 1.16
C ARG A 145 13.16 17.90 1.64
N PHE A 146 13.90 16.85 1.25
CA PHE A 146 13.73 15.53 1.83
C PHE A 146 14.22 15.54 3.28
N ASP A 147 13.32 15.31 4.25
CA ASP A 147 13.69 15.06 5.64
C ASP A 147 13.65 13.55 5.89
N ASP A 148 14.73 12.99 6.44
CA ASP A 148 14.78 11.56 6.78
C ASP A 148 13.71 11.18 7.81
N ASN A 149 13.16 12.14 8.57
CA ASN A 149 11.99 11.94 9.44
C ASN A 149 10.73 11.53 8.66
N MET A 150 10.63 11.84 7.35
CA MET A 150 9.51 11.44 6.49
C MET A 150 9.49 9.94 6.19
N LEU A 151 10.58 9.22 6.48
CA LEU A 151 10.70 7.80 6.20
C LEU A 151 10.08 6.91 7.27
N GLY A 152 9.69 7.47 8.43
CA GLY A 152 9.30 6.70 9.61
C GLY A 152 10.41 5.76 10.10
N VAL A 153 11.64 5.96 9.63
CA VAL A 153 12.82 5.21 10.05
C VAL A 153 13.27 5.89 11.34
N ALA A 154 13.19 5.18 12.46
CA ALA A 154 13.87 5.61 13.68
C ALA A 154 15.32 5.90 13.29
N ARG A 155 15.81 7.10 13.60
CA ARG A 155 17.23 7.45 13.41
C ARG A 155 18.07 6.26 13.88
N PRO A 156 19.04 5.75 13.09
CA PRO A 156 20.04 4.88 13.70
C PRO A 156 20.60 5.67 14.87
N GLU A 157 20.50 5.11 16.09
CA GLU A 157 21.07 5.75 17.25
C GLU A 157 22.50 6.16 16.90
N PRO A 158 22.92 7.40 17.23
CA PRO A 158 24.30 7.80 16.99
C PRO A 158 25.16 6.76 17.71
N THR A 159 25.90 5.95 16.93
CA THR A 159 26.86 5.03 17.50
C THR A 159 27.78 5.89 18.36
N ALA A 160 27.77 5.61 19.66
CA ALA A 160 28.56 6.31 20.66
C ALA A 160 30.04 5.99 20.41
N ASN A 161 30.61 6.57 19.36
CA ASN A 161 32.01 6.47 19.00
C ASN A 161 32.49 7.82 18.49
N HIS A 162 32.21 8.88 19.26
CA HIS A 162 33.05 10.06 19.33
C HIS A 162 32.84 10.75 20.68
N VAL A 163 33.46 10.19 21.71
CA VAL A 163 33.84 10.95 22.91
C VAL A 163 35.29 10.63 23.23
N ARG A 164 36.15 11.56 22.80
CA ARG A 164 37.47 11.94 23.37
C ARG A 164 38.59 10.89 23.29
N GLN A 165 39.85 11.26 23.14
CA GLN A 165 40.57 12.48 22.78
C GLN A 165 41.97 11.97 22.41
#